data_AF-A0A8T5BEP6-F1
#
_entry.id   AF-A0A8T5BEP6-F1
#
_cell.length_a   1.000
_cell.length_b   1.000
_cell.length_c   1.000
_cell.angle_alpha   90.00
_cell.angle_beta   90.00
_cell.angle_gamma   90.00
#
_symmetry.space_group_name_H-M   'P 1'
#
loop_
_entity.id
_entity.type
_entity.pdbx_description
1 polymer ?
#
loop_
_entity_poly.entity_id
_entity_poly.type
_entity_poly.pdbx_seq_one_letter_code
_entity_poly.pdbx_strand_id
1 'polypeptide(L)'
;MVRIVLRRFGKIPEEVEEDIIAVVKECYERIPHSVEIVEIFLFENLLVMKSFYQQEMMDVGVVTGDFDNSFLAKHDAWRGTSRIAICLENMKKVSKLIQVGALRHEVAHSILHGSIECYMFPITKALAEASIKFNLSKQYCVNLIYLISIAVKDFEATKLLLKAGYIEDQIAYLQYLLKPSSDDLIAWKLSKDNPAAIVLCLAGRLKDLACLTALQSTLNHPEIKIMESLSYIPHNILEKILFFMNKLPQIMIDDTFHNFNVVMNAFVEDILKPIFTKKL
;
A
#
# COMPACT_ATOMS: atom_id res chain seq x y z
N MET A 1 -16.63 -8.11 20.00
CA MET A 1 -16.48 -9.18 18.99
C MET A 1 -16.93 -8.61 17.66
N VAL A 2 -16.10 -8.68 16.63
CA VAL A 2 -16.40 -8.12 15.29
C VAL A 2 -17.40 -9.01 14.56
N ARG A 3 -18.41 -8.42 13.92
CA ARG A 3 -19.30 -9.12 13.01
C ARG A 3 -18.63 -9.25 11.64
N ILE A 4 -18.31 -10.48 11.24
CA ILE A 4 -17.77 -10.77 9.91
C ILE A 4 -18.92 -11.11 8.96
N VAL A 5 -19.03 -10.37 7.86
CA VAL A 5 -19.97 -10.65 6.77
C VAL A 5 -19.20 -11.22 5.59
N LEU A 6 -19.44 -12.48 5.26
CA LEU A 6 -18.71 -13.17 4.21
C LEU A 6 -19.45 -13.16 2.87
N ARG A 7 -18.75 -12.84 1.79
CA ARG A 7 -19.23 -13.00 0.40
C ARG A 7 -18.25 -13.83 -0.40
N ARG A 8 -18.78 -14.69 -1.26
CA ARG A 8 -18.01 -15.63 -2.08
C ARG A 8 -18.27 -15.37 -3.55
N PHE A 9 -17.20 -15.35 -4.33
CA PHE A 9 -17.22 -15.11 -5.76
C PHE A 9 -16.47 -16.25 -6.46
N GLY A 10 -17.24 -17.25 -6.91
CA GLY A 10 -16.72 -18.49 -7.49
C GLY A 10 -16.73 -19.66 -6.49
N LYS A 11 -15.94 -20.70 -6.77
CA LYS A 11 -15.84 -21.91 -5.94
C LYS A 11 -14.77 -21.72 -4.86
N ILE A 12 -15.21 -21.65 -3.61
CA ILE A 12 -14.35 -21.45 -2.44
C ILE A 12 -14.40 -22.73 -1.58
N PRO A 13 -13.27 -23.46 -1.40
CA PRO A 13 -13.23 -24.60 -0.50
C PRO A 13 -13.49 -24.18 0.96
N GLU A 14 -14.30 -24.95 1.67
CA GLU A 14 -14.70 -24.66 3.06
C GLU A 14 -13.48 -24.57 4.01
N GLU A 15 -12.55 -25.51 3.93
CA GLU A 15 -11.30 -25.50 4.73
C GLU A 15 -10.48 -24.22 4.53
N VAL A 16 -10.39 -23.72 3.29
CA VAL A 16 -9.64 -22.49 2.98
C VAL A 16 -10.34 -21.27 3.56
N GLU A 17 -11.66 -21.25 3.53
CA GLU A 17 -12.44 -20.21 4.17
C GLU A 17 -12.28 -20.22 5.69
N GLU A 18 -12.43 -21.37 6.33
CA GLU A 18 -12.27 -21.52 7.78
C GLU A 18 -10.90 -21.02 8.25
N ASP A 19 -9.85 -21.40 7.54
CA ASP A 19 -8.48 -20.93 7.76
C ASP A 19 -8.34 -19.40 7.69
N ILE A 20 -8.91 -18.78 6.65
CA ILE A 20 -8.88 -17.33 6.47
C ILE A 20 -9.63 -16.64 7.62
N ILE A 21 -10.84 -17.12 7.92
CA ILE A 21 -11.67 -16.56 8.98
C ILE A 21 -10.99 -16.70 10.34
N ALA A 22 -10.30 -17.82 10.60
CA ALA A 22 -9.56 -18.03 11.84
C ALA A 22 -8.45 -16.98 12.02
N VAL A 23 -7.64 -16.73 10.98
CA VAL A 23 -6.59 -15.70 11.02
C VAL A 23 -7.18 -14.32 11.26
N VAL A 24 -8.26 -13.97 10.56
CA VAL A 24 -8.89 -12.65 10.69
C VAL A 24 -9.48 -12.46 12.09
N LYS A 25 -10.18 -13.46 12.63
CA LYS A 25 -10.75 -13.41 13.99
C LYS A 25 -9.66 -13.25 15.05
N GLU A 26 -8.58 -14.02 14.94
CA GLU A 26 -7.45 -13.95 15.89
C GLU A 26 -6.86 -12.53 15.96
N CYS A 27 -6.71 -11.86 14.82
CA CYS A 27 -6.22 -10.48 14.80
C CYS A 27 -7.14 -9.50 15.53
N TYR A 28 -8.45 -9.60 15.31
CA TYR A 28 -9.42 -8.75 16.02
C TYR A 28 -9.51 -9.07 17.52
N GLU A 29 -9.28 -10.32 17.92
CA GLU A 29 -9.24 -10.69 19.33
C GLU A 29 -7.99 -10.13 20.04
N ARG A 30 -6.87 -10.04 19.33
CA ARG A 30 -5.58 -9.63 19.91
C ARG A 30 -5.34 -8.12 19.88
N ILE A 31 -5.75 -7.45 18.80
CA ILE A 31 -5.47 -6.02 18.61
C ILE A 31 -6.64 -5.19 19.15
N PRO A 32 -6.43 -4.23 20.05
CA PRO A 32 -7.50 -3.32 20.49
C PRO A 32 -8.08 -2.51 19.31
N HIS A 33 -9.40 -2.49 19.18
CA HIS A 33 -10.07 -1.80 18.07
C HIS A 33 -11.52 -1.40 18.43
N SER A 34 -12.11 -0.54 17.61
CA SER A 34 -13.54 -0.17 17.64
C SER A 34 -14.35 -0.75 16.46
N VAL A 35 -13.72 -1.54 15.58
CA VAL A 35 -14.40 -2.18 14.43
C VAL A 35 -15.59 -3.01 14.91
N GLU A 36 -16.77 -2.71 14.39
CA GLU A 36 -18.00 -3.46 14.69
C GLU A 36 -18.33 -4.50 13.62
N ILE A 37 -18.08 -4.15 12.36
CA ILE A 37 -18.39 -4.95 11.18
C ILE A 37 -17.24 -4.88 10.17
N VAL A 38 -16.95 -6.02 9.56
CA VAL A 38 -16.07 -6.11 8.39
C VAL A 38 -16.70 -7.05 7.37
N GLU A 39 -16.66 -6.67 6.10
CA GLU A 39 -17.00 -7.59 5.02
C GLU A 39 -15.74 -8.30 4.52
N ILE A 40 -15.80 -9.62 4.36
CA ILE A 40 -14.72 -10.40 3.75
C ILE A 40 -15.22 -10.93 2.42
N PHE A 41 -14.51 -10.60 1.34
CA PHE A 41 -14.84 -11.05 -0.01
C PHE A 41 -13.79 -12.06 -0.48
N LEU A 42 -14.23 -13.29 -0.74
CA LEU A 42 -13.39 -14.36 -1.24
C LEU A 42 -13.59 -14.52 -2.74
N PHE A 43 -12.54 -14.28 -3.52
CA PHE A 43 -12.52 -14.43 -4.96
C PHE A 43 -11.73 -15.67 -5.34
N GLU A 44 -12.35 -16.54 -6.15
CA GLU A 44 -11.68 -17.75 -6.65
C GLU A 44 -10.42 -17.40 -7.47
N ASN A 45 -10.49 -16.35 -8.29
CA ASN A 45 -9.40 -15.95 -9.19
C ASN A 45 -9.29 -14.43 -9.36
N LEU A 46 -8.14 -14.00 -9.88
CA LEU A 46 -7.79 -12.59 -10.03
C LEU A 46 -8.70 -11.86 -11.02
N LEU A 47 -9.14 -12.54 -12.10
CA LEU A 47 -9.98 -11.94 -13.12
C LEU A 47 -11.33 -11.48 -12.54
N VAL A 48 -12.00 -12.36 -11.78
CA VAL A 48 -13.28 -12.02 -11.14
C VAL A 48 -13.11 -10.87 -10.14
N MET A 49 -12.02 -10.88 -9.36
CA MET A 49 -11.72 -9.79 -8.44
C MET A 49 -11.50 -8.46 -9.16
N LYS A 50 -10.73 -8.45 -10.27
CA LYS A 50 -10.50 -7.24 -11.07
C LYS A 50 -11.78 -6.70 -11.66
N SER A 51 -12.62 -7.55 -12.26
CA SER A 51 -13.91 -7.13 -12.82
C SER A 51 -14.83 -6.54 -11.75
N PHE A 52 -14.90 -7.16 -10.57
CA PHE A 52 -15.67 -6.63 -9.44
C PHE A 52 -15.19 -5.23 -9.04
N TYR A 53 -13.88 -5.04 -8.85
CA TYR A 53 -13.34 -3.76 -8.42
C TYR A 53 -13.40 -2.67 -9.50
N GLN A 54 -13.28 -3.03 -10.78
CA GLN A 54 -13.49 -2.10 -11.88
C GLN A 54 -14.91 -1.51 -11.83
N GLN A 55 -15.92 -2.36 -11.61
CA GLN A 55 -17.31 -1.89 -11.45
C GLN A 55 -17.47 -1.03 -10.19
N GLU A 56 -16.94 -1.48 -9.05
CA GLU A 56 -17.01 -0.71 -7.80
C GLU A 56 -16.41 0.69 -7.93
N MET A 57 -15.23 0.81 -8.54
CA MET A 57 -14.58 2.11 -8.76
C MET A 57 -15.42 3.03 -9.65
N MET A 58 -16.06 2.48 -10.69
CA MET A 58 -16.98 3.24 -11.54
C MET A 58 -18.20 3.72 -10.76
N ASP A 59 -18.80 2.85 -9.94
CA ASP A 59 -20.01 3.15 -9.19
C ASP A 59 -19.80 4.22 -8.10
N VAL A 60 -18.63 4.22 -7.45
CA VAL A 60 -18.28 5.19 -6.40
C VAL A 60 -17.49 6.39 -6.92
N GLY A 61 -17.20 6.44 -8.22
CA GLY A 61 -16.48 7.56 -8.85
C GLY A 61 -15.01 7.68 -8.45
N VAL A 62 -14.34 6.57 -8.13
CA VAL A 62 -12.90 6.55 -7.83
C VAL A 62 -12.11 6.71 -9.13
N VAL A 63 -11.39 7.82 -9.25
CA VAL A 63 -10.64 8.20 -10.46
C VAL A 63 -9.13 8.07 -10.22
N THR A 64 -8.66 6.87 -9.91
CA THR A 64 -7.23 6.58 -9.74
C THR A 64 -6.71 5.74 -10.91
N GLY A 65 -5.42 5.84 -11.21
CA GLY A 65 -4.78 4.93 -12.16
C GLY A 65 -4.84 3.46 -11.70
N ASP A 66 -4.66 2.54 -12.64
CA ASP A 66 -4.56 1.10 -12.36
C ASP A 66 -3.16 0.76 -11.82
N PHE A 67 -2.96 1.05 -10.53
CA PHE A 67 -1.68 0.83 -9.83
C PHE A 67 -1.63 -0.54 -9.10
N ASP A 68 -2.66 -1.37 -9.26
CA ASP A 68 -3.10 -2.30 -8.20
C ASP A 68 -3.41 -3.72 -8.73
N ASN A 69 -2.50 -4.25 -9.54
CA ASN A 69 -2.82 -5.37 -10.44
C ASN A 69 -2.53 -6.81 -9.94
N SER A 70 -1.96 -7.01 -8.75
CA SER A 70 -1.43 -8.33 -8.33
C SER A 70 -1.56 -8.67 -6.83
N PHE A 71 -2.58 -8.17 -6.13
CA PHE A 71 -2.69 -8.42 -4.69
C PHE A 71 -3.05 -9.87 -4.33
N LEU A 72 -2.48 -10.31 -3.20
CA LEU A 72 -2.95 -11.47 -2.43
C LEU A 72 -4.29 -11.15 -1.77
N ALA A 73 -4.35 -10.00 -1.11
CA ALA A 73 -5.55 -9.41 -0.50
C ALA A 73 -5.46 -7.88 -0.55
N LYS A 74 -6.59 -7.19 -0.42
CA LYS A 74 -6.65 -5.73 -0.32
C LYS A 74 -7.80 -5.28 0.58
N HIS A 75 -7.61 -4.13 1.21
CA HIS A 75 -8.62 -3.46 2.02
C HIS A 75 -9.18 -2.22 1.32
N ASP A 76 -10.48 -2.02 1.42
CA ASP A 76 -11.13 -0.76 1.07
C ASP A 76 -12.28 -0.42 2.03
N ALA A 77 -12.65 0.86 2.12
CA ALA A 77 -13.83 1.32 2.86
C ALA A 77 -14.65 2.34 2.07
N TRP A 78 -14.66 2.24 0.73
CA TRP A 78 -15.25 3.27 -0.15
C TRP A 78 -16.75 3.49 0.08
N ARG A 79 -17.45 2.47 0.57
CA ARG A 79 -18.90 2.52 0.87
C ARG A 79 -19.21 2.78 2.35
N GLY A 80 -18.20 3.18 3.14
CA GLY A 80 -18.34 3.46 4.57
C GLY A 80 -18.33 2.21 5.47
N THR A 81 -18.15 1.02 4.91
CA THR A 81 -17.91 -0.22 5.66
C THR A 81 -16.57 -0.77 5.23
N SER A 82 -15.75 -1.21 6.18
CA SER A 82 -14.46 -1.86 5.91
C SER A 82 -14.65 -3.21 5.22
N ARG A 83 -13.91 -3.42 4.13
CA ARG A 83 -13.96 -4.63 3.30
C ARG A 83 -12.56 -5.15 3.08
N ILE A 84 -12.39 -6.45 3.21
CA ILE A 84 -11.15 -7.16 2.90
C ILE A 84 -11.44 -8.15 1.78
N ALA A 85 -10.86 -7.91 0.61
CA ALA A 85 -10.97 -8.79 -0.55
C ALA A 85 -9.73 -9.65 -0.71
N ILE A 86 -9.91 -10.94 -0.95
CA ILE A 86 -8.85 -11.95 -0.97
C ILE A 86 -8.93 -12.74 -2.28
N CYS A 87 -7.80 -12.84 -2.98
CA CYS A 87 -7.66 -13.61 -4.22
C CYS A 87 -7.07 -15.00 -3.92
N LEU A 88 -7.89 -16.04 -3.95
CA LEU A 88 -7.45 -17.40 -3.61
C LEU A 88 -6.43 -17.96 -4.62
N GLU A 89 -6.59 -17.67 -5.91
CA GLU A 89 -5.62 -18.04 -6.94
C GLU A 89 -4.22 -17.49 -6.62
N ASN A 90 -4.13 -16.25 -6.14
CA ASN A 90 -2.86 -15.64 -5.79
C ASN A 90 -2.33 -16.13 -4.44
N MET A 91 -3.19 -16.32 -3.45
CA MET A 91 -2.80 -16.91 -2.15
C MET A 91 -2.16 -18.30 -2.32
N LYS A 92 -2.66 -19.12 -3.25
CA LYS A 92 -2.09 -20.45 -3.56
C LYS A 92 -0.66 -20.42 -4.12
N LYS A 93 -0.20 -19.27 -4.65
CA LYS A 93 1.13 -19.12 -5.24
C LYS A 93 2.22 -18.80 -4.20
N VAL A 94 1.85 -18.59 -2.94
CA VAL A 94 2.76 -18.18 -1.87
C VAL A 94 2.65 -19.09 -0.65
N SER A 95 3.70 -19.08 0.20
CA SER A 95 3.72 -19.90 1.41
C SER A 95 2.65 -19.45 2.42
N LYS A 96 2.20 -20.36 3.29
CA LYS A 96 1.20 -20.06 4.32
C LYS A 96 1.59 -18.87 5.21
N LEU A 97 2.89 -18.73 5.52
CA LEU A 97 3.39 -17.62 6.32
C LEU A 97 3.16 -16.26 5.63
N ILE A 98 3.35 -16.19 4.31
CA ILE A 98 3.08 -14.98 3.51
C ILE A 98 1.57 -14.73 3.42
N GLN A 99 0.76 -15.77 3.26
CA GLN A 99 -0.70 -15.64 3.23
C GLN A 99 -1.22 -15.03 4.54
N VAL A 100 -0.76 -15.55 5.68
CA VAL A 100 -1.09 -15.01 7.01
C VAL A 100 -0.65 -13.56 7.11
N GLY A 101 0.59 -13.24 6.73
CA GLY A 101 1.10 -11.87 6.78
C GLY A 101 0.25 -10.88 5.98
N ALA A 102 -0.16 -11.26 4.76
CA ALA A 102 -1.05 -10.46 3.93
C ALA A 102 -2.43 -10.26 4.56
N LEU A 103 -3.05 -11.32 5.10
CA LEU A 103 -4.36 -11.24 5.76
C LEU A 103 -4.31 -10.30 6.98
N ARG A 104 -3.30 -10.46 7.83
CA ARG A 104 -3.13 -9.61 9.01
C ARG A 104 -2.90 -8.15 8.62
N HIS A 105 -2.17 -7.89 7.54
CA HIS A 105 -1.95 -6.54 7.02
C HIS A 105 -3.26 -5.86 6.61
N GLU A 106 -4.15 -6.56 5.90
CA GLU A 106 -5.47 -6.02 5.57
C GLU A 106 -6.38 -5.85 6.79
N VAL A 107 -6.26 -6.72 7.81
CA VAL A 107 -6.96 -6.51 9.09
C VAL A 107 -6.43 -5.27 9.81
N ALA A 108 -5.13 -5.01 9.82
CA ALA A 108 -4.59 -3.78 10.38
C ALA A 108 -5.13 -2.54 9.63
N HIS A 109 -5.28 -2.61 8.32
CA HIS A 109 -5.96 -1.55 7.57
C HIS A 109 -7.42 -1.39 7.96
N SER A 110 -8.17 -2.46 8.19
CA SER A 110 -9.56 -2.34 8.66
C SER A 110 -9.66 -1.66 10.03
N ILE A 111 -8.70 -1.90 10.92
CA ILE A 111 -8.66 -1.33 12.28
C ILE A 111 -8.33 0.16 12.24
N LEU A 112 -7.34 0.57 11.44
CA LEU A 112 -6.86 1.95 11.40
C LEU A 112 -7.60 2.82 10.38
N HIS A 113 -7.98 2.23 9.25
CA HIS A 113 -8.37 2.94 8.03
C HIS A 113 -9.73 2.50 7.48
N GLY A 114 -10.55 1.86 8.32
CA GLY A 114 -11.85 1.31 7.95
C GLY A 114 -12.96 2.35 7.71
N SER A 115 -12.63 3.64 7.75
CA SER A 115 -13.57 4.75 7.57
C SER A 115 -13.38 5.45 6.21
N ILE A 116 -14.42 6.16 5.74
CA ILE A 116 -14.39 6.83 4.44
C ILE A 116 -13.44 8.03 4.42
N GLU A 117 -13.24 8.67 5.58
CA GLU A 117 -12.33 9.80 5.77
C GLU A 117 -10.90 9.41 5.34
N CYS A 118 -10.46 8.17 5.62
CA CYS A 118 -9.17 7.62 5.21
C CYS A 118 -9.02 7.38 3.69
N TYR A 119 -9.95 7.89 2.88
CA TYR A 119 -9.93 7.94 1.42
C TYR A 119 -10.12 9.36 0.87
N MET A 120 -10.23 10.37 1.74
CA MET A 120 -10.48 11.78 1.39
C MET A 120 -9.28 12.66 1.76
N PHE A 121 -8.18 12.53 1.01
CA PHE A 121 -6.98 13.35 1.23
C PHE A 121 -6.98 14.63 0.39
N PRO A 122 -6.73 15.81 0.99
CA PRO A 122 -6.67 17.06 0.25
C PRO A 122 -5.37 17.20 -0.56
N ILE A 123 -5.39 18.04 -1.59
CA ILE A 123 -4.16 18.50 -2.24
C ILE A 123 -3.39 19.36 -1.24
N THR A 124 -2.16 18.96 -0.90
CA THR A 124 -1.32 19.75 0.01
C THR A 124 -0.79 21.01 -0.67
N LYS A 125 -0.43 22.02 0.12
CA LYS A 125 0.15 23.26 -0.40
C LYS A 125 1.38 23.01 -1.27
N ALA A 126 2.29 22.13 -0.85
CA ALA A 126 3.50 21.82 -1.62
C ALA A 126 3.17 21.18 -2.98
N LEU A 127 2.19 20.26 -3.02
CA LEU A 127 1.77 19.64 -4.28
C LEU A 127 1.04 20.64 -5.19
N ALA A 128 0.22 21.53 -4.64
CA ALA A 128 -0.45 22.59 -5.39
C ALA A 128 0.55 23.59 -6.02
N GLU A 129 1.59 23.99 -5.28
CA GLU A 129 2.64 24.85 -5.81
C GLU A 129 3.46 24.14 -6.90
N ALA A 130 3.80 22.86 -6.68
CA ALA A 130 4.50 22.05 -7.66
C ALA A 130 3.66 21.83 -8.94
N SER A 131 2.34 21.64 -8.81
CA SER A 131 1.47 21.43 -9.96
C SER A 131 1.41 22.65 -10.88
N ILE A 132 1.35 23.85 -10.31
CA ILE A 132 1.42 25.10 -11.07
C ILE A 132 2.81 25.23 -11.71
N LYS A 133 3.88 25.05 -10.94
CA LYS A 133 5.26 25.26 -11.40
C LYS A 133 5.65 24.32 -12.54
N PHE A 134 5.25 23.06 -12.47
CA PHE A 134 5.63 22.03 -13.44
C PHE A 134 4.50 21.63 -14.39
N ASN A 135 3.40 22.40 -14.41
CA ASN A 135 2.22 22.17 -15.23
C ASN A 135 1.68 20.73 -15.12
N LEU A 136 1.55 20.23 -13.88
CA LEU A 136 1.05 18.88 -13.60
C LEU A 136 -0.47 18.84 -13.73
N SER A 137 -0.98 17.80 -14.39
CA SER A 137 -2.43 17.65 -14.54
C SER A 137 -3.11 17.34 -13.21
N LYS A 138 -4.42 17.64 -13.11
CA LYS A 138 -5.24 17.25 -11.96
C LYS A 138 -5.17 15.75 -11.69
N GLN A 139 -5.25 14.92 -12.75
CA GLN A 139 -5.17 13.47 -12.63
C GLN A 139 -3.82 13.02 -12.06
N TYR A 140 -2.73 13.66 -12.47
CA TYR A 140 -1.40 13.38 -11.94
C TYR A 140 -1.32 13.63 -10.43
N CYS A 141 -1.87 14.77 -9.98
CA CYS A 141 -1.91 15.10 -8.56
C CYS A 141 -2.76 14.10 -7.76
N VAL A 142 -3.92 13.69 -8.29
CA VAL A 142 -4.77 12.66 -7.67
C VAL A 142 -4.03 11.33 -7.55
N ASN A 143 -3.31 10.91 -8.59
CA ASN A 143 -2.52 9.69 -8.55
C ASN A 143 -1.41 9.75 -7.48
N LEU A 144 -0.71 10.89 -7.36
CA LEU A 144 0.28 11.06 -6.29
C LEU A 144 -0.34 11.02 -4.89
N ILE A 145 -1.47 11.70 -4.69
CA ILE A 145 -2.20 11.66 -3.42
C ILE A 145 -2.56 10.22 -3.06
N TYR A 146 -3.09 9.46 -4.03
CA TYR A 146 -3.42 8.05 -3.83
C TYR A 146 -2.20 7.23 -3.41
N LEU A 147 -1.12 7.27 -4.20
CA LEU A 147 0.08 6.47 -3.94
C LEU A 147 0.75 6.83 -2.59
N ILE A 148 0.86 8.12 -2.28
CA ILE A 148 1.43 8.57 -1.00
C ILE A 148 0.53 8.19 0.18
N SER A 149 -0.80 8.29 0.02
CA SER A 149 -1.73 7.88 1.08
C SER A 149 -1.62 6.39 1.40
N ILE A 150 -1.45 5.53 0.40
CA ILE A 150 -1.23 4.10 0.61
C ILE A 150 0.07 3.89 1.37
N ALA A 151 1.17 4.53 0.96
CA ALA A 151 2.45 4.35 1.65
C ALA A 151 2.41 4.73 3.14
N VAL A 152 1.70 5.80 3.48
CA VAL A 152 1.48 6.20 4.88
C VAL A 152 0.66 5.15 5.63
N LYS A 153 -0.46 4.72 5.05
CA LYS A 153 -1.36 3.73 5.66
C LYS A 153 -0.66 2.39 5.86
N ASP A 154 0.17 1.97 4.92
CA ASP A 154 0.93 0.73 4.93
C ASP A 154 1.99 0.74 6.04
N PHE A 155 2.73 1.85 6.19
CA PHE A 155 3.64 2.02 7.33
C PHE A 155 2.92 1.90 8.67
N GLU A 156 1.76 2.55 8.81
CA GLU A 156 0.96 2.55 10.04
C GLU A 156 0.40 1.16 10.36
N ALA A 157 -0.10 0.45 9.34
CA ALA A 157 -0.58 -0.92 9.45
C ALA A 157 0.54 -1.88 9.91
N THR A 158 1.72 -1.81 9.26
CA THR A 158 2.88 -2.61 9.67
C THR A 158 3.32 -2.29 11.10
N LYS A 159 3.35 -1.00 11.49
CA LYS A 159 3.68 -0.62 12.88
C LYS A 159 2.69 -1.17 13.90
N LEU A 160 1.39 -1.17 13.58
CA LEU A 160 0.36 -1.74 14.46
C LEU A 160 0.58 -3.24 14.67
N LEU A 161 0.86 -3.97 13.59
CA LEU A 161 1.09 -5.42 13.63
C LEU A 161 2.35 -5.76 14.43
N LEU A 162 3.42 -4.99 14.27
CA LEU A 162 4.63 -5.14 15.05
C LEU A 162 4.39 -4.90 16.54
N LYS A 163 3.63 -3.87 16.91
CA LYS A 163 3.24 -3.61 18.30
C LYS A 163 2.40 -4.75 18.88
N ALA A 164 1.57 -5.39 18.06
CA ALA A 164 0.81 -6.57 18.44
C ALA A 164 1.67 -7.85 18.53
N GLY A 165 2.93 -7.82 18.08
CA GLY A 165 3.86 -8.95 18.11
C GLY A 165 3.81 -9.85 16.87
N TYR A 166 3.18 -9.41 15.78
CA TYR A 166 3.20 -10.11 14.49
C TYR A 166 4.46 -9.70 13.71
N ILE A 167 5.54 -10.43 13.92
CA ILE A 167 6.86 -10.09 13.35
C ILE A 167 7.19 -11.00 12.17
N GLU A 168 7.18 -12.31 12.38
CA GLU A 168 7.69 -13.28 11.40
C GLU A 168 6.90 -13.28 10.09
N ASP A 169 5.57 -13.28 10.18
CA ASP A 169 4.69 -13.24 9.01
C ASP A 169 4.78 -11.91 8.25
N GLN A 170 4.98 -10.80 8.96
CA GLN A 170 5.15 -9.48 8.35
C GLN A 170 6.51 -9.35 7.64
N ILE A 171 7.58 -9.92 8.20
CA ILE A 171 8.88 -9.98 7.52
C ILE A 171 8.77 -10.84 6.25
N ALA A 172 8.10 -12.00 6.32
CA ALA A 172 7.91 -12.86 5.16
C ALA A 172 7.08 -12.19 4.07
N TYR A 173 5.99 -11.52 4.46
CA TYR A 173 5.13 -10.77 3.55
C TYR A 173 5.88 -9.59 2.90
N LEU A 174 6.64 -8.82 3.67
CA LEU A 174 7.47 -7.75 3.14
C LEU A 174 8.48 -8.25 2.10
N GLN A 175 9.17 -9.35 2.38
CA GLN A 175 10.15 -9.93 1.44
C GLN A 175 9.49 -10.37 0.12
N TYR A 176 8.21 -10.72 0.16
CA TYR A 176 7.42 -10.98 -1.04
C TYR A 176 7.11 -9.67 -1.79
N LEU A 177 6.66 -8.61 -1.10
CA LEU A 177 6.32 -7.31 -1.69
C LEU A 177 7.52 -6.55 -2.28
N LEU A 178 8.70 -6.66 -1.67
CA LEU A 178 9.90 -5.96 -2.13
C LEU A 178 10.42 -6.47 -3.50
N LYS A 179 9.96 -7.62 -3.98
CA LYS A 179 10.36 -8.13 -5.30
C LYS A 179 9.64 -7.32 -6.38
N PRO A 180 10.37 -6.63 -7.28
CA PRO A 180 9.72 -5.91 -8.36
C PRO A 180 8.98 -6.89 -9.28
N SER A 181 7.74 -6.54 -9.61
CA SER A 181 6.94 -7.24 -10.59
C SER A 181 7.42 -6.96 -12.02
N SER A 182 6.93 -7.74 -12.99
CA SER A 182 7.13 -7.42 -14.42
C SER A 182 6.62 -6.03 -14.76
N ASP A 183 5.51 -5.62 -14.14
CA ASP A 183 4.85 -4.35 -14.41
C ASP A 183 5.68 -3.19 -13.86
N ASP A 184 6.31 -3.35 -12.68
CA ASP A 184 7.25 -2.38 -12.12
C ASP A 184 8.44 -2.15 -13.08
N LEU A 185 9.03 -3.24 -13.58
CA LEU A 185 10.18 -3.17 -14.49
C LEU A 185 9.82 -2.53 -15.83
N ILE A 186 8.65 -2.85 -16.37
CA ILE A 186 8.14 -2.27 -17.62
C ILE A 186 7.83 -0.78 -17.40
N ALA A 187 7.11 -0.43 -16.34
CA ALA A 187 6.78 0.95 -16.00
C ALA A 187 8.05 1.80 -15.86
N TRP A 188 9.06 1.29 -15.14
CA TRP A 188 10.34 1.96 -15.02
C TRP A 188 11.03 2.16 -16.37
N LYS A 189 11.09 1.11 -17.21
CA LYS A 189 11.71 1.17 -18.53
C LYS A 189 11.07 2.23 -19.43
N LEU A 190 9.74 2.36 -19.37
CA LEU A 190 8.98 3.35 -20.14
C LEU A 190 9.09 4.76 -19.56
N SER A 191 9.48 4.90 -18.30
CA SER A 191 9.54 6.19 -17.60
C SER A 191 10.81 7.00 -17.88
N LYS A 192 11.90 6.38 -18.36
CA LYS A 192 13.28 6.92 -18.31
C LYS A 192 13.46 8.34 -18.86
N ASP A 193 12.65 8.74 -19.84
CA ASP A 193 12.74 10.06 -20.49
C ASP A 193 11.62 11.03 -20.06
N ASN A 194 10.80 10.65 -19.08
CA ASN A 194 9.66 11.42 -18.61
C ASN A 194 9.72 11.61 -17.09
N PRO A 195 10.12 12.80 -16.59
CA PRO A 195 10.20 13.10 -15.16
C PRO A 195 8.92 12.79 -14.39
N ALA A 196 7.76 13.07 -14.97
CA ALA A 196 6.46 12.80 -14.34
C ALA A 196 6.24 11.30 -14.15
N ALA A 197 6.58 10.50 -15.16
CA ALA A 197 6.48 9.04 -15.10
C ALA A 197 7.49 8.44 -14.11
N ILE A 198 8.72 8.96 -14.04
CA ILE A 198 9.73 8.52 -13.06
C ILE A 198 9.16 8.72 -11.65
N VAL A 199 8.69 9.94 -11.35
CA VAL A 199 8.13 10.26 -10.01
C VAL A 199 6.95 9.36 -9.66
N LEU A 200 6.07 9.03 -10.61
CA LEU A 200 4.98 8.08 -10.37
C LEU A 200 5.48 6.66 -10.11
N CYS A 201 6.50 6.19 -10.85
CA CYS A 201 7.10 4.88 -10.58
C CYS A 201 7.68 4.85 -9.16
N LEU A 202 8.40 5.90 -8.75
CA LEU A 202 8.96 5.98 -7.40
C LEU A 202 7.86 6.02 -6.33
N ALA A 203 6.83 6.84 -6.52
CA ALA A 203 5.68 6.89 -5.62
C ALA A 203 4.97 5.52 -5.52
N GLY A 204 4.86 4.78 -6.63
CA GLY A 204 4.29 3.44 -6.66
C GLY A 204 5.07 2.43 -5.83
N ARG A 205 6.40 2.56 -5.76
CA ARG A 205 7.25 1.71 -4.91
C ARG A 205 7.23 2.10 -3.44
N LEU A 206 6.74 3.29 -3.08
CA LEU A 206 6.78 3.75 -1.69
C LEU A 206 5.95 2.91 -0.74
N LYS A 207 4.86 2.28 -1.18
CA LYS A 207 4.05 1.42 -0.31
C LYS A 207 4.86 0.27 0.29
N ASP A 208 5.61 -0.43 -0.55
CA ASP A 208 6.42 -1.57 -0.13
C ASP A 208 7.61 -1.12 0.71
N LEU A 209 8.21 0.02 0.34
CA LEU A 209 9.34 0.60 1.08
C LEU A 209 8.91 1.16 2.44
N ALA A 210 7.71 1.69 2.56
CA ALA A 210 7.18 2.22 3.80
C ALA A 210 6.95 1.09 4.83
N CYS A 211 6.43 -0.06 4.41
CA CYS A 211 6.40 -1.27 5.24
C CYS A 211 7.81 -1.67 5.73
N LEU A 212 8.80 -1.64 4.83
CA LEU A 212 10.19 -1.95 5.19
C LEU A 212 10.74 -0.97 6.24
N THR A 213 10.44 0.32 6.09
CA THR A 213 10.86 1.35 7.04
C THR A 213 10.17 1.21 8.40
N ALA A 214 8.92 0.74 8.46
CA ALA A 214 8.27 0.38 9.72
C ALA A 214 8.97 -0.79 10.43
N LEU A 215 9.53 -1.73 9.65
CA LEU A 215 10.23 -2.94 10.12
C LEU A 215 11.72 -2.73 10.41
N GLN A 216 12.28 -1.54 10.17
CA GLN A 216 13.73 -1.31 10.18
C GLN A 216 14.42 -1.71 11.49
N SER A 217 13.77 -1.53 12.64
CA SER A 217 14.34 -1.87 13.96
C SER A 217 14.45 -3.38 14.21
N THR A 218 13.77 -4.17 13.39
CA THR A 218 13.68 -5.63 13.52
C THR A 218 14.48 -6.35 12.43
N LEU A 219 14.96 -5.61 11.43
CA LEU A 219 15.69 -6.17 10.30
C LEU A 219 17.18 -5.89 10.41
N ASN A 220 17.98 -6.88 10.05
CA ASN A 220 19.40 -6.67 9.78
C ASN A 220 19.54 -6.00 8.42
N HIS A 221 20.28 -4.90 8.36
CA HIS A 221 20.65 -4.18 7.13
C HIS A 221 19.46 -3.86 6.19
N PRO A 222 18.43 -3.13 6.66
CA PRO A 222 17.28 -2.76 5.82
C PRO A 222 17.68 -2.00 4.55
N GLU A 223 18.77 -1.23 4.58
CA GLU A 223 19.33 -0.51 3.44
C GLU A 223 19.71 -1.43 2.28
N ILE A 224 20.27 -2.61 2.55
CA ILE A 224 20.67 -3.58 1.51
C ILE A 224 19.42 -4.09 0.79
N LYS A 225 18.34 -4.37 1.54
CA LYS A 225 17.08 -4.84 0.97
C LYS A 225 16.43 -3.79 0.07
N ILE A 226 16.51 -2.50 0.43
CA ILE A 226 16.05 -1.41 -0.44
C ILE A 226 16.86 -1.42 -1.74
N MET A 227 18.19 -1.46 -1.63
CA MET A 227 19.07 -1.43 -2.81
C MET A 227 18.82 -2.61 -3.76
N GLU A 228 18.61 -3.81 -3.23
CA GLU A 228 18.25 -4.99 -4.02
C GLU A 228 16.89 -4.82 -4.71
N SER A 229 15.88 -4.38 -3.95
CA SER A 229 14.50 -4.19 -4.46
C SER A 229 14.41 -3.13 -5.56
N LEU A 230 15.34 -2.18 -5.57
CA LEU A 230 15.40 -1.06 -6.51
C LEU A 230 16.63 -1.12 -7.44
N SER A 231 17.26 -2.29 -7.56
CA SER A 231 18.51 -2.46 -8.34
C SER A 231 18.40 -2.09 -9.82
N TYR A 232 17.17 -2.02 -10.36
CA TYR A 232 16.88 -1.56 -11.72
C TYR A 232 16.82 -0.03 -11.87
N ILE A 233 16.88 0.71 -10.77
CA ILE A 233 16.86 2.18 -10.70
C ILE A 233 18.31 2.72 -10.66
N PRO A 234 18.66 3.76 -11.43
CA PRO A 234 19.95 4.43 -11.38
C PRO A 234 20.35 4.90 -9.98
N HIS A 235 21.64 4.80 -9.67
CA HIS A 235 22.19 5.04 -8.34
C HIS A 235 21.86 6.45 -7.79
N ASN A 236 21.96 7.48 -8.63
CA ASN A 236 21.64 8.87 -8.24
C ASN A 236 20.18 9.09 -7.83
N ILE A 237 19.25 8.27 -8.33
CA ILE A 237 17.84 8.30 -7.93
C ILE A 237 17.64 7.45 -6.67
N LEU A 238 18.31 6.30 -6.59
CA LEU A 238 18.29 5.43 -5.43
C LEU A 238 18.76 6.16 -4.15
N GLU A 239 19.83 6.95 -4.23
CA GLU A 239 20.32 7.77 -3.11
C GLU A 239 19.23 8.73 -2.57
N LYS A 240 18.44 9.33 -3.47
CA LYS A 240 17.35 10.24 -3.09
C LYS A 240 16.23 9.51 -2.37
N ILE A 241 15.87 8.33 -2.86
CA ILE A 241 14.86 7.48 -2.23
C ILE A 241 15.34 7.06 -0.86
N LEU A 242 16.58 6.56 -0.73
CA LEU A 242 17.16 6.16 0.56
C LEU A 242 17.15 7.31 1.56
N PHE A 243 17.55 8.51 1.12
CA PHE A 243 17.50 9.71 1.95
C PHE A 243 16.07 10.03 2.42
N PHE A 244 15.09 9.97 1.51
CA PHE A 244 13.68 10.16 1.83
C PHE A 244 13.16 9.10 2.82
N MET A 245 13.44 7.82 2.58
CA MET A 245 13.02 6.71 3.42
C MET A 245 13.55 6.83 4.85
N ASN A 246 14.79 7.30 5.03
CA ASN A 246 15.39 7.49 6.36
C ASN A 246 14.70 8.57 7.19
N LYS A 247 13.98 9.52 6.58
CA LYS A 247 13.20 10.55 7.29
C LYS A 247 11.85 10.05 7.76
N LEU A 248 11.26 9.09 7.07
CA LEU A 248 9.89 8.64 7.29
C LEU A 248 9.57 8.30 8.77
N PRO A 249 10.39 7.52 9.51
CA PRO A 249 10.11 7.20 10.91
C PRO A 249 10.07 8.42 11.83
N GLN A 250 10.78 9.49 11.48
CA GLN A 250 10.91 10.70 12.29
C GLN A 250 9.74 11.67 12.06
N ILE A 251 9.16 11.65 10.85
CA ILE A 251 8.06 12.55 10.48
C ILE A 251 6.68 11.89 10.65
N MET A 252 6.58 10.56 10.56
CA MET A 252 5.31 9.83 10.74
C MET A 252 5.12 9.39 12.19
N ILE A 253 4.74 10.36 13.03
CA ILE A 253 4.59 10.20 14.48
C ILE A 253 3.19 10.52 14.99
N ASP A 254 2.31 11.06 14.14
CA ASP A 254 1.01 11.59 14.51
C ASP A 254 -0.13 10.82 13.80
N ASP A 255 -1.32 11.42 13.69
CA ASP A 255 -2.45 10.85 12.94
C ASP A 255 -2.20 10.74 11.43
N THR A 256 -2.98 9.90 10.75
CA THR A 256 -2.83 9.56 9.33
C THR A 256 -2.86 10.78 8.40
N PHE A 257 -3.69 11.80 8.67
CA PHE A 257 -3.76 12.99 7.83
C PHE A 257 -2.57 13.91 8.04
N HIS A 258 -2.12 14.06 9.28
CA HIS A 258 -0.87 14.76 9.56
C HIS A 258 0.31 14.07 8.88
N ASN A 259 0.44 12.75 9.07
CA ASN A 259 1.48 11.93 8.45
C ASN A 259 1.45 12.04 6.92
N PHE A 260 0.27 11.98 6.30
CA PHE A 260 0.11 12.21 4.87
C PHE A 260 0.64 13.58 4.44
N ASN A 261 0.26 14.65 5.14
CA ASN A 261 0.68 16.01 4.79
C ASN A 261 2.21 16.16 4.85
N VAL A 262 2.86 15.69 5.92
CA VAL A 262 4.31 15.81 6.08
C VAL A 262 5.07 14.93 5.08
N VAL A 263 4.59 13.71 4.81
CA VAL A 263 5.18 12.81 3.82
C VAL A 263 5.04 13.37 2.41
N MET A 264 3.86 13.89 2.04
CA MET A 264 3.66 14.53 0.74
C MET A 264 4.58 15.74 0.56
N ASN A 265 4.72 16.59 1.58
CA ASN A 265 5.62 17.73 1.52
C ASN A 265 7.08 17.28 1.35
N ALA A 266 7.54 16.31 2.14
CA ALA A 266 8.89 15.75 2.01
C ALA A 266 9.12 15.12 0.62
N PHE A 267 8.13 14.38 0.09
CA PHE A 267 8.22 13.76 -1.22
C PHE A 267 8.32 14.81 -2.35
N VAL A 268 7.55 15.90 -2.24
CA VAL A 268 7.63 17.00 -3.21
C VAL A 268 9.01 17.66 -3.21
N GLU A 269 9.59 17.93 -2.02
CA GLU A 269 10.90 18.58 -1.91
C GLU A 269 12.08 17.66 -2.27
N ASP A 270 12.05 16.41 -1.80
CA ASP A 270 13.22 15.51 -1.89
C ASP A 270 13.24 14.69 -3.19
N ILE A 271 12.07 14.43 -3.78
CA ILE A 271 11.92 13.54 -4.95
C ILE A 271 11.40 14.30 -6.17
N LEU A 272 10.19 14.87 -6.09
CA LEU A 272 9.52 15.47 -7.26
C LEU A 272 10.30 16.65 -7.82
N LYS A 273 10.54 17.70 -7.01
CA LYS A 273 11.24 18.90 -7.48
C LYS A 273 12.63 18.58 -8.05
N PRO A 274 13.49 17.78 -7.39
CA PRO A 274 14.80 17.45 -7.93
C PRO A 274 14.75 16.71 -9.28
N ILE A 275 13.79 15.81 -9.47
CA ILE A 275 13.64 15.06 -10.73
C ILE A 275 13.12 15.95 -11.86
N PHE A 276 12.26 16.92 -11.57
CA PHE A 276 11.76 17.86 -12.57
C PHE A 276 12.75 18.99 -12.93
N THR A 277 13.68 19.32 -12.03
CA THR A 277 14.62 20.44 -12.19
C THR A 277 15.98 20.03 -12.73
N LYS A 278 16.42 18.79 -12.50
CA LYS A 278 17.62 18.22 -13.11
C LYS A 278 17.21 17.34 -14.28
N LYS A 279 17.76 17.57 -15.48
CA LYS A 279 17.81 16.51 -16.50
C LYS A 279 18.69 15.41 -15.92
N LEU A 280 18.07 14.29 -15.55
CA LEU A 280 18.72 13.08 -15.05
C LEU A 280 19.63 12.48 -16.12
#